data_AF-A0A0A8L0U7-F1
#
_entry.id   AF-A0A0A8L0U7-F1
#
_cell.length_a   1.000
_cell.length_b   1.000
_cell.length_c   1.000
_cell.angle_alpha   90.00
_cell.angle_beta   90.00
_cell.angle_gamma   90.00
#
_symmetry.space_group_name_H-M   'P 1'
#
loop_
_entity.id
_entity.type
_entity.pdbx_description
1 polymer ?
#
loop_
_entity_poly.entity_id
_entity_poly.type
_entity_poly.pdbx_seq_one_letter_code
_entity_poly.pdbx_strand_id
1 'polypeptide(L)'
;MVFENGGVGTPQLVPHFKVLFDAMATAIAPAFAPAFAITTTRRPAMWIINSLPEILSAIQSLELPPDVELSRLQCNSSITSDSQLIDANLRHMGKLLEFCQCHSYHGSDLSEQIAVSALNAAYGFEQLAQQIRENAYRSESLDTQQWQASTNYNKKAIGILHFVASVASVPNSTLAQCEQYRSLYQLDQQLSMVLLTISKMRTRLYPDAKDKYSKLLSFQNSDIQELSKVATAYAKLSIGCSNVCTSLQLSMQGSPHFTSQIRSMQHFLDSLSLTLLSIDKFDHSDDPSTAAEMIDAAIVHIKPILSKEQLNLIQNNKSLDKLLLHTKFWKESIRTKLKTKVKFGKNEQDSKRSVSTLHPFILEIIADFLLPLIMVLKVRYDNTNEFIFDGVGKPNTWALPLGSIPNVKGARYTFDGISLAIDDQSPLENLH
;
A
#
# COMPACT_ATOMS: atom_id res chain seq x y z
N MET A 1 12.93 5.56 61.12
CA MET A 1 12.14 6.79 60.85
C MET A 1 12.68 7.37 59.55
N VAL A 2 11.95 7.20 58.44
CA VAL A 2 11.17 8.24 57.73
C VAL A 2 12.09 9.26 57.06
N PHE A 3 12.06 9.60 55.77
CA PHE A 3 11.47 9.11 54.49
C PHE A 3 12.04 10.05 53.39
N GLU A 4 12.10 9.59 52.12
CA GLU A 4 11.86 10.31 50.81
C GLU A 4 12.45 11.72 50.54
N ASN A 5 12.90 12.14 49.35
CA ASN A 5 12.57 11.91 47.92
C ASN A 5 13.85 12.23 47.10
N GLY A 6 14.15 11.71 45.91
CA GLY A 6 13.31 11.45 44.74
C GLY A 6 13.84 12.31 43.58
N GLY A 7 14.75 11.76 42.76
CA GLY A 7 15.33 12.43 41.59
C GLY A 7 15.61 11.41 40.48
N VAL A 8 14.62 11.24 39.61
CA VAL A 8 14.60 10.28 38.50
C VAL A 8 15.53 10.76 37.39
N GLY A 9 16.58 9.99 37.12
CA GLY A 9 17.38 10.12 35.90
C GLY A 9 16.63 9.54 34.71
N THR A 10 16.39 10.36 33.70
CA THR A 10 15.92 9.93 32.38
C THR A 10 17.04 9.21 31.63
N PRO A 11 16.84 7.96 31.14
CA PRO A 11 17.80 7.35 30.23
C PRO A 11 17.68 7.98 28.85
N GLN A 12 18.79 8.50 28.33
CA GLN A 12 18.93 8.93 26.95
C GLN A 12 18.73 7.74 26.01
N LEU A 13 17.63 7.74 25.26
CA LEU A 13 17.39 6.85 24.12
C LEU A 13 18.25 7.32 22.92
N VAL A 14 19.16 6.44 22.50
CA VAL A 14 20.07 6.61 21.36
C VAL A 14 19.30 6.56 20.02
N PRO A 15 19.65 7.39 19.01
CA PRO A 15 18.86 7.55 17.79
C PRO A 15 19.23 6.52 16.71
N HIS A 16 18.62 5.34 16.74
CA HIS A 16 18.76 4.34 15.66
C HIS A 16 17.89 4.62 14.42
N PHE A 17 16.92 5.53 14.50
CA PHE A 17 16.05 5.89 13.38
C PHE A 17 16.74 6.80 12.35
N LYS A 18 17.68 7.67 12.75
CA LYS A 18 18.26 8.70 11.87
C LYS A 18 19.19 8.12 10.79
N VAL A 19 19.97 7.09 11.12
CA VAL A 19 20.99 6.51 10.23
C VAL A 19 20.39 5.67 9.09
N LEU A 20 19.18 5.12 9.28
CA LEU A 20 18.48 4.33 8.26
C LEU A 20 17.81 5.20 7.18
N PHE A 21 17.57 6.48 7.46
CA PHE A 21 16.99 7.46 6.55
C PHE A 21 18.05 8.28 5.80
N ASP A 22 19.17 8.64 6.45
CA ASP A 22 20.23 9.47 5.85
C ASP A 22 20.99 8.76 4.70
N ALA A 23 21.01 7.42 4.67
CA ALA A 23 21.68 6.66 3.61
C ALA A 23 20.99 6.72 2.22
N MET A 24 19.77 7.28 2.13
CA MET A 24 19.03 7.45 0.87
C MET A 24 19.12 8.86 0.28
N ALA A 25 19.72 9.82 0.99
CA ALA A 25 19.72 11.23 0.60
C ALA A 25 20.90 11.65 -0.32
N THR A 26 21.77 10.72 -0.75
CA THR A 26 23.00 11.09 -1.46
C THR A 26 23.19 10.33 -2.78
N ALA A 27 22.51 10.79 -3.84
CA ALA A 27 22.98 10.69 -5.22
C ALA A 27 22.13 11.60 -6.13
N ILE A 28 22.69 12.75 -6.51
CA ILE A 28 22.11 13.72 -7.45
C ILE A 28 22.73 13.48 -8.83
N ALA A 29 21.89 13.17 -9.84
CA ALA A 29 22.04 13.57 -11.25
C ALA A 29 20.79 13.13 -12.05
N PRO A 30 20.37 13.87 -13.10
CA PRO A 30 19.11 13.65 -13.80
C PRO A 30 19.27 12.48 -14.78
N ALA A 31 18.69 11.33 -14.46
CA ALA A 31 18.61 10.22 -15.41
C ALA A 31 17.29 10.32 -16.19
N PHE A 32 17.41 10.60 -17.48
CA PHE A 32 16.35 10.45 -18.48
C PHE A 32 15.59 9.14 -18.25
N ALA A 33 14.26 9.24 -18.15
CA ALA A 33 13.37 8.10 -18.07
C ALA A 33 13.56 7.22 -19.32
N PRO A 34 13.82 5.90 -19.18
CA PRO A 34 13.67 5.00 -20.31
C PRO A 34 12.19 4.96 -20.68
N ALA A 35 11.89 5.23 -21.95
CA ALA A 35 10.58 5.01 -22.53
C ALA A 35 10.26 3.51 -22.53
N PHE A 36 9.65 3.02 -21.45
CA PHE A 36 9.03 1.71 -21.44
C PHE A 36 7.64 1.83 -22.07
N ALA A 37 7.50 1.32 -23.29
CA ALA A 37 6.20 1.09 -23.89
C ALA A 37 5.48 -0.01 -23.10
N ILE A 38 4.60 0.39 -22.18
CA ILE A 38 3.74 -0.52 -21.43
C ILE A 38 2.33 -0.40 -22.02
N THR A 39 2.06 -1.21 -23.04
CA THR A 39 0.69 -1.50 -23.47
C THR A 39 0.08 -2.53 -22.53
N THR A 40 -0.78 -2.10 -21.61
CA THR A 40 -1.69 -3.02 -20.91
C THR A 40 -3.07 -2.43 -20.78
N THR A 41 -4.04 -3.03 -21.46
CA THR A 41 -5.48 -2.91 -21.17
C THR A 41 -5.77 -3.60 -19.84
N ARG A 42 -5.41 -2.95 -18.73
CA ARG A 42 -5.70 -3.43 -17.37
C ARG A 42 -7.01 -2.79 -16.91
N ARG A 43 -7.88 -3.55 -16.24
CA ARG A 43 -9.03 -2.96 -15.56
C ARG A 43 -8.53 -2.07 -14.41
N PRO A 44 -9.09 -0.87 -14.21
CA PRO A 44 -8.76 0.00 -13.07
C PRO A 44 -8.97 -0.73 -11.74
N ALA A 45 -7.91 -0.98 -10.98
CA ALA A 45 -8.02 -1.55 -9.64
C ALA A 45 -6.88 -1.06 -8.74
N MET A 46 -7.23 -0.45 -7.61
CA MET A 46 -6.27 -0.14 -6.55
C MET A 46 -6.13 -1.31 -5.60
N TRP A 47 -5.03 -1.34 -4.84
CA TRP A 47 -4.82 -2.37 -3.83
C TRP A 47 -5.90 -2.37 -2.75
N ILE A 48 -6.37 -1.18 -2.35
CA ILE A 48 -7.38 -0.98 -1.30
C ILE A 48 -8.81 -1.13 -1.86
N ILE A 49 -9.03 -0.62 -3.07
CA ILE A 49 -10.33 -0.65 -3.73
C ILE A 49 -10.21 -1.29 -5.12
N ASN A 50 -10.75 -2.49 -5.24
CA ASN A 50 -10.74 -3.29 -6.47
C ASN A 50 -11.71 -2.81 -7.56
N SER A 51 -12.37 -1.67 -7.35
CA SER A 51 -13.30 -1.06 -8.29
C SER A 51 -13.15 0.45 -8.26
N LEU A 52 -12.17 0.96 -9.01
CA LEU A 52 -12.22 2.35 -9.45
C LEU A 52 -13.27 2.49 -10.57
N PRO A 53 -13.85 3.67 -10.79
CA PRO A 53 -14.83 3.84 -11.86
C PRO A 53 -14.26 3.34 -13.19
N GLU A 54 -14.97 2.40 -13.82
CA GLU A 54 -14.55 1.80 -15.10
C GLU A 54 -14.52 2.83 -16.23
N ILE A 55 -15.17 3.98 -16.03
CA ILE A 55 -15.23 5.11 -16.95
C ILE A 55 -14.81 6.35 -16.16
N LEU A 56 -13.69 6.95 -16.54
CA LEU A 56 -13.28 8.26 -16.04
C LEU A 56 -14.32 9.31 -16.41
N SER A 57 -14.55 10.28 -15.53
CA SER A 57 -15.51 11.35 -15.81
C SER A 57 -15.10 12.10 -17.07
N ALA A 58 -15.99 12.09 -18.07
CA ALA A 58 -15.79 12.84 -19.30
C ALA A 58 -15.87 14.35 -19.00
N ILE A 59 -14.98 15.11 -19.62
CA ILE A 59 -14.98 16.57 -19.47
C ILE A 59 -16.07 17.15 -20.37
N GLN A 60 -17.06 17.80 -19.75
CA GLN A 60 -18.23 18.33 -20.44
C GLN A 60 -17.87 19.47 -21.40
N SER A 61 -18.65 19.61 -22.48
CA SER A 61 -18.45 20.68 -23.46
C SER A 61 -18.95 22.00 -22.90
N LEU A 62 -18.17 23.06 -23.08
CA LEU A 62 -18.56 24.45 -22.85
C LEU A 62 -18.17 25.27 -24.09
N GLU A 63 -18.83 26.39 -24.37
CA GLU A 63 -18.38 27.32 -25.42
C GLU A 63 -17.03 27.92 -25.00
N LEU A 64 -15.95 27.34 -25.51
CA LEU A 64 -14.57 27.66 -25.16
C LEU A 64 -13.74 27.99 -26.41
N PRO A 65 -12.60 28.68 -26.25
CA PRO A 65 -11.66 28.90 -27.34
C PRO A 65 -11.26 27.58 -28.03
N PRO A 66 -11.03 27.60 -29.37
CA PRO A 66 -10.78 26.38 -30.13
C PRO A 66 -9.63 25.51 -29.62
N ASP A 67 -8.61 26.12 -29.03
CA ASP A 67 -7.43 25.44 -28.51
C ASP A 67 -7.68 24.75 -27.16
N VAL A 68 -8.55 25.31 -26.32
CA VAL A 68 -9.05 24.68 -25.09
C VAL A 68 -9.96 23.51 -25.43
N GLU A 69 -10.88 23.72 -26.39
CA GLU A 69 -11.79 22.68 -26.87
C GLU A 69 -11.04 21.50 -27.51
N LEU A 70 -9.99 21.77 -28.29
CA LEU A 70 -9.14 20.72 -28.84
C LEU A 70 -8.44 19.91 -27.74
N SER A 71 -7.98 20.55 -26.67
CA SER A 71 -7.38 19.84 -25.52
C SER A 71 -8.41 19.01 -24.73
N ARG A 72 -9.66 19.46 -24.65
CA ARG A 72 -10.77 18.69 -24.07
C ARG A 72 -11.05 17.42 -24.87
N LEU A 73 -11.11 17.53 -26.19
CA LEU A 73 -11.28 16.38 -27.09
C LEU A 73 -10.14 15.36 -26.96
N GLN A 74 -8.90 15.82 -26.73
CA GLN A 74 -7.77 14.93 -26.43
C GLN A 74 -7.98 14.17 -25.12
N CYS A 75 -8.46 14.82 -24.06
CA CYS A 75 -8.75 14.17 -22.77
C CYS A 75 -9.84 13.09 -22.87
N ASN A 76 -10.86 13.34 -23.69
CA ASN A 76 -11.99 12.43 -23.90
C ASN A 76 -11.75 11.38 -25.00
N SER A 77 -10.63 11.46 -25.72
CA SER A 77 -10.27 10.50 -26.77
C SER A 77 -9.93 9.12 -26.17
N SER A 78 -9.88 8.08 -27.01
CA SER A 78 -9.42 6.75 -26.57
C SER A 78 -7.93 6.77 -26.26
N ILE A 79 -7.59 7.19 -25.04
CA ILE A 79 -6.22 7.25 -24.53
C ILE A 79 -5.69 5.83 -24.33
N THR A 80 -4.50 5.56 -24.87
CA THR A 80 -3.94 4.20 -24.95
C THR A 80 -2.94 3.86 -23.85
N SER A 81 -2.52 4.85 -23.04
CA SER A 81 -1.57 4.66 -21.94
C SER A 81 -1.80 5.66 -20.79
N ASP A 82 -1.39 5.28 -19.58
CA ASP A 82 -1.48 6.13 -18.39
C ASP A 82 -0.67 7.43 -18.54
N SER A 83 0.48 7.40 -19.24
CA SER A 83 1.28 8.60 -19.51
C SER A 83 0.54 9.60 -20.40
N GLN A 84 -0.09 9.12 -21.48
CA GLN A 84 -0.91 9.99 -22.35
C GLN A 84 -2.11 10.56 -21.59
N LEU A 85 -2.69 9.80 -20.65
CA LEU A 85 -3.78 10.25 -19.80
C LEU A 85 -3.35 11.43 -18.92
N ILE A 86 -2.22 11.28 -18.24
CA ILE A 86 -1.62 12.33 -17.42
C ILE A 86 -1.36 13.57 -18.26
N ASP A 87 -0.65 13.43 -19.38
CA ASP A 87 -0.22 14.56 -20.21
C ASP A 87 -1.40 15.33 -20.81
N ALA A 88 -2.42 14.62 -21.29
CA ALA A 88 -3.62 15.24 -21.85
C ALA A 88 -4.37 16.06 -20.79
N ASN A 89 -4.62 15.47 -19.62
CA ASN A 89 -5.39 16.12 -18.56
C ASN A 89 -4.61 17.27 -17.90
N LEU A 90 -3.30 17.13 -17.66
CA LEU A 90 -2.49 18.24 -17.13
C LEU A 90 -2.39 19.40 -18.11
N ARG A 91 -2.25 19.12 -19.42
CA ARG A 91 -2.23 20.16 -20.46
C ARG A 91 -3.56 20.90 -20.53
N HIS A 92 -4.66 20.15 -20.52
CA HIS A 92 -6.00 20.75 -20.55
C HIS A 92 -6.27 21.59 -19.30
N MET A 93 -5.92 21.08 -18.12
CA MET A 93 -5.99 21.81 -16.86
C MET A 93 -5.18 23.10 -16.90
N GLY A 94 -3.94 23.07 -17.41
CA GLY A 94 -3.11 24.27 -17.58
C GLY A 94 -3.77 25.33 -18.46
N LYS A 95 -4.34 24.93 -19.60
CA LYS A 95 -5.07 25.83 -20.51
C LYS A 95 -6.33 26.43 -19.88
N LEU A 96 -7.08 25.65 -19.10
CA LEU A 96 -8.25 26.14 -18.37
C LEU A 96 -7.85 27.17 -17.30
N LEU A 97 -6.77 26.91 -16.57
CA LEU A 97 -6.25 27.84 -15.56
C LEU A 97 -5.78 29.16 -16.19
N GLU A 98 -5.05 29.08 -17.32
CA GLU A 98 -4.62 30.24 -18.10
C GLU A 98 -5.84 31.05 -18.59
N PHE A 99 -6.83 30.38 -19.17
CA PHE A 99 -8.05 31.01 -19.64
C PHE A 99 -8.79 31.77 -18.52
N CYS A 100 -8.98 31.12 -17.36
CA CYS A 100 -9.62 31.71 -16.19
C CYS A 100 -8.86 32.97 -15.72
N GLN A 101 -7.53 32.93 -15.70
CA GLN A 101 -6.70 34.06 -15.28
C GLN A 101 -6.76 35.22 -16.28
N CYS A 102 -6.60 34.96 -17.58
CA CYS A 102 -6.63 35.99 -18.62
C CYS A 102 -7.97 36.72 -18.71
N HIS A 103 -9.08 36.01 -18.44
CA HIS A 103 -10.43 36.56 -18.56
C HIS A 103 -11.05 36.93 -17.20
N SER A 104 -10.33 36.71 -16.08
CA SER A 104 -10.83 36.92 -14.72
C SER A 104 -12.19 36.24 -14.47
N TYR A 105 -12.37 35.05 -15.07
CA TYR A 105 -13.62 34.31 -15.05
C TYR A 105 -13.44 32.97 -14.33
N HIS A 106 -14.10 32.81 -13.19
CA HIS A 106 -14.05 31.61 -12.35
C HIS A 106 -15.44 30.98 -12.21
N GLY A 107 -16.03 30.64 -13.36
CA GLY A 107 -17.30 29.92 -13.40
C GLY A 107 -17.21 28.55 -12.74
N SER A 108 -18.28 28.14 -12.07
CA SER A 108 -18.37 26.81 -11.42
C SER A 108 -18.09 25.68 -12.41
N ASP A 109 -18.60 25.80 -13.64
CA ASP A 109 -18.45 24.77 -14.67
C ASP A 109 -16.99 24.59 -15.12
N LEU A 110 -16.22 25.69 -15.27
CA LEU A 110 -14.79 25.61 -15.59
C LEU A 110 -13.97 25.03 -14.45
N SER A 111 -14.32 25.42 -13.23
CA SER A 111 -13.66 24.96 -12.02
C SER A 111 -13.91 23.47 -11.80
N GLU A 112 -15.10 22.99 -12.15
CA GLU A 112 -15.41 21.57 -12.21
C GLU A 112 -14.59 20.84 -13.29
N GLN A 113 -14.46 21.39 -14.51
CA GLN A 113 -13.60 20.79 -15.53
C GLN A 113 -12.13 20.69 -15.12
N ILE A 114 -11.60 21.71 -14.42
CA ILE A 114 -10.26 21.69 -13.81
C ILE A 114 -10.16 20.54 -12.80
N ALA A 115 -11.14 20.42 -11.89
CA ALA A 115 -11.16 19.37 -10.88
C ALA A 115 -11.27 17.96 -11.49
N VAL A 116 -12.09 17.77 -12.54
CA VAL A 116 -12.21 16.51 -13.28
C VAL A 116 -10.91 16.16 -13.99
N SER A 117 -10.24 17.14 -14.61
CA SER A 117 -8.92 16.94 -15.24
C SER A 117 -7.89 16.50 -14.20
N ALA A 118 -7.88 17.14 -13.02
CA ALA A 118 -7.01 16.76 -11.92
C ALA A 118 -7.29 15.34 -11.42
N LEU A 119 -8.56 14.95 -11.27
CA LEU A 119 -8.95 13.58 -10.91
C LEU A 119 -8.42 12.54 -11.91
N ASN A 120 -8.59 12.79 -13.20
CA ASN A 120 -8.14 11.88 -14.26
C ASN A 120 -6.61 11.79 -14.34
N ALA A 121 -5.90 12.92 -14.18
CA ALA A 121 -4.43 12.93 -14.11
C ALA A 121 -3.91 12.19 -12.87
N ALA A 122 -4.52 12.44 -11.70
CA ALA A 122 -4.18 11.76 -10.45
C ALA A 122 -4.38 10.26 -10.55
N TYR A 123 -5.47 9.82 -11.19
CA TYR A 123 -5.73 8.43 -11.50
C TYR A 123 -4.59 7.81 -12.33
N GLY A 124 -4.16 8.46 -13.42
CA GLY A 124 -3.07 7.98 -14.25
C GLY A 124 -1.75 7.87 -13.49
N PHE A 125 -1.43 8.87 -12.67
CA PHE A 125 -0.25 8.83 -11.79
C PHE A 125 -0.30 7.66 -10.82
N GLU A 126 -1.45 7.39 -10.23
CA GLU A 126 -1.62 6.27 -9.30
C GLU A 126 -1.46 4.91 -9.98
N GLN A 127 -2.04 4.74 -11.18
CA GLN A 127 -1.86 3.50 -11.95
C GLN A 127 -0.39 3.22 -12.27
N LEU A 128 0.36 4.23 -12.71
CA LEU A 128 1.81 4.10 -12.92
C LEU A 128 2.55 3.78 -11.62
N ALA A 129 2.24 4.50 -10.53
CA ALA A 129 2.85 4.24 -9.23
C ALA A 129 2.62 2.79 -8.79
N GLN A 130 1.41 2.28 -8.93
CA GLN A 130 1.05 0.91 -8.57
C GLN A 130 1.80 -0.11 -9.44
N GLN A 131 1.83 0.08 -10.76
CA GLN A 131 2.57 -0.81 -11.68
C GLN A 131 4.05 -0.89 -11.32
N ILE A 132 4.68 0.26 -11.05
CA ILE A 132 6.10 0.32 -10.66
C ILE A 132 6.32 -0.42 -9.33
N ARG A 133 5.44 -0.27 -8.34
CA ARG A 133 5.56 -0.98 -7.05
C ARG A 133 5.39 -2.49 -7.19
N GLU A 134 4.42 -2.92 -8.01
CA GLU A 134 4.23 -4.33 -8.30
C GLU A 134 5.47 -4.95 -8.97
N ASN A 135 6.11 -4.21 -9.87
CA ASN A 135 7.35 -4.63 -10.53
C ASN A 135 8.53 -4.64 -9.53
N ALA A 136 8.67 -3.61 -8.71
CA ALA A 136 9.70 -3.50 -7.69
C ALA A 136 9.62 -4.64 -6.68
N TYR A 137 8.41 -5.04 -6.29
CA TYR A 137 8.19 -6.20 -5.43
C TYR A 137 8.53 -7.52 -6.13
N ARG A 138 8.25 -7.65 -7.43
CA ARG A 138 8.53 -8.89 -8.17
C ARG A 138 10.00 -9.03 -8.57
N SER A 139 10.80 -7.98 -8.44
CA SER A 139 12.24 -8.02 -8.65
C SER A 139 12.91 -9.03 -7.71
N GLU A 140 13.94 -9.71 -8.20
CA GLU A 140 14.73 -10.68 -7.42
C GLU A 140 15.53 -9.98 -6.32
N SER A 141 15.95 -8.74 -6.56
CA SER A 141 16.66 -7.88 -5.60
C SER A 141 15.83 -6.66 -5.19
N LEU A 142 16.20 -6.03 -4.08
CA LEU A 142 15.56 -4.81 -3.60
C LEU A 142 15.82 -3.64 -4.59
N ASP A 143 14.84 -3.32 -5.42
CA ASP A 143 14.92 -2.21 -6.38
C ASP A 143 14.46 -0.88 -5.75
N THR A 144 15.36 -0.26 -5.01
CA THR A 144 15.09 1.01 -4.31
C THR A 144 14.70 2.14 -5.27
N GLN A 145 15.22 2.13 -6.50
CA GLN A 145 14.91 3.16 -7.50
C GLN A 145 13.45 3.09 -7.95
N GLN A 146 12.93 1.90 -8.21
CA GLN A 146 11.51 1.74 -8.55
C GLN A 146 10.59 2.13 -7.37
N TRP A 147 10.96 1.76 -6.13
CA TRP A 147 10.20 2.20 -4.95
C TRP A 147 10.17 3.73 -4.80
N GLN A 148 11.30 4.40 -5.06
CA GLN A 148 11.36 5.87 -5.06
C GLN A 148 10.55 6.48 -6.21
N ALA A 149 10.68 5.95 -7.43
CA ALA A 149 9.97 6.42 -8.60
C ALA A 149 8.44 6.32 -8.41
N SER A 150 7.96 5.18 -7.90
CA SER A 150 6.53 5.02 -7.60
C SER A 150 6.03 5.99 -6.53
N THR A 151 6.81 6.22 -5.47
CA THR A 151 6.49 7.21 -4.43
C THR A 151 6.38 8.61 -5.03
N ASN A 152 7.26 8.98 -5.97
CA ASN A 152 7.20 10.27 -6.63
C ASN A 152 5.92 10.43 -7.46
N TYR A 153 5.51 9.38 -8.18
CA TYR A 153 4.24 9.41 -8.95
C TYR A 153 3.02 9.51 -8.03
N ASN A 154 2.96 8.74 -6.95
CA ASN A 154 1.85 8.83 -6.00
C ASN A 154 1.82 10.21 -5.29
N LYS A 155 2.98 10.78 -4.93
CA LYS A 155 3.06 12.17 -4.43
C LYS A 155 2.49 13.18 -5.42
N LYS A 156 2.76 13.02 -6.72
CA LYS A 156 2.16 13.85 -7.78
C LYS A 156 0.63 13.69 -7.81
N ALA A 157 0.12 12.47 -7.71
CA ALA A 157 -1.33 12.20 -7.63
C ALA A 157 -1.99 12.88 -6.42
N ILE A 158 -1.39 12.77 -5.22
CA ILE A 158 -1.91 13.43 -4.01
C ILE A 158 -1.83 14.94 -4.15
N GLY A 159 -0.71 15.43 -4.70
CA GLY A 159 -0.43 16.86 -4.87
C GLY A 159 -1.43 17.56 -5.79
N ILE A 160 -1.74 16.95 -6.94
CA ILE A 160 -2.66 17.55 -7.91
C ILE A 160 -4.09 17.60 -7.37
N LEU A 161 -4.52 16.59 -6.60
CA LEU A 161 -5.82 16.61 -5.92
C LEU A 161 -5.87 17.66 -4.82
N HIS A 162 -4.77 17.83 -4.08
CA HIS A 162 -4.68 18.89 -3.06
C HIS A 162 -4.75 20.29 -3.68
N PHE A 163 -4.16 20.48 -4.86
CA PHE A 163 -4.21 21.75 -5.58
C PHE A 163 -5.64 22.18 -5.95
N VAL A 164 -6.54 21.23 -6.23
CA VAL A 164 -7.95 21.53 -6.58
C VAL A 164 -8.64 22.37 -5.49
N ALA A 165 -8.27 22.20 -4.21
CA ALA A 165 -8.81 23.01 -3.12
C ALA A 165 -8.45 24.50 -3.20
N SER A 166 -7.43 24.87 -3.99
CA SER A 166 -7.04 26.26 -4.26
C SER A 166 -7.75 26.87 -5.47
N VAL A 167 -8.44 26.05 -6.27
CA VAL A 167 -9.21 26.52 -7.43
C VAL A 167 -10.52 27.13 -6.94
N ALA A 168 -10.79 28.38 -7.33
CA ALA A 168 -12.01 29.07 -6.96
C ALA A 168 -13.26 28.36 -7.51
N SER A 169 -14.40 28.46 -6.83
CA SER A 169 -15.70 28.03 -7.34
C SER A 169 -15.85 26.55 -7.72
N VAL A 170 -14.98 25.64 -7.25
CA VAL A 170 -15.17 24.19 -7.48
C VAL A 170 -16.42 23.70 -6.74
N PRO A 171 -17.34 22.95 -7.40
CA PRO A 171 -18.49 22.37 -6.73
C PRO A 171 -18.12 21.50 -5.53
N ASN A 172 -18.86 21.65 -4.42
CA ASN A 172 -18.61 20.89 -3.19
C ASN A 172 -18.62 19.36 -3.40
N SER A 173 -19.46 18.85 -4.29
CA SER A 173 -19.51 17.43 -4.64
C SER A 173 -18.21 16.94 -5.26
N THR A 174 -17.66 17.70 -6.20
CA THR A 174 -16.42 17.37 -6.91
C THR A 174 -15.21 17.53 -6.01
N LEU A 175 -15.21 18.56 -5.14
CA LEU A 175 -14.18 18.73 -4.12
C LEU A 175 -14.18 17.57 -3.11
N ALA A 176 -15.36 17.15 -2.63
CA ALA A 176 -15.48 15.98 -1.74
C ALA A 176 -14.96 14.71 -2.40
N GLN A 177 -15.20 14.52 -3.70
CA GLN A 177 -14.65 13.41 -4.46
C GLN A 177 -13.11 13.48 -4.55
N CYS A 178 -12.53 14.65 -4.80
CA CYS A 178 -11.08 14.86 -4.79
C CYS A 178 -10.46 14.50 -3.43
N GLU A 179 -11.07 14.95 -2.33
CA GLU A 179 -10.62 14.63 -0.97
C GLU A 179 -10.72 13.15 -0.63
N GLN A 180 -11.76 12.47 -1.13
CA GLN A 180 -11.91 11.03 -0.99
C GLN A 180 -10.77 10.27 -1.68
N TYR A 181 -10.47 10.59 -2.95
CA TYR A 181 -9.36 9.98 -3.68
C TYR A 181 -7.99 10.34 -3.08
N ARG A 182 -7.82 11.58 -2.63
CA ARG A 182 -6.60 12.02 -1.95
C ARG A 182 -6.32 11.16 -0.71
N SER A 183 -7.35 10.92 0.11
CA SER A 183 -7.25 10.07 1.30
C SER A 183 -6.92 8.61 0.95
N LEU A 184 -7.50 8.08 -0.14
CA LEU A 184 -7.20 6.75 -0.64
C LEU A 184 -5.74 6.62 -1.12
N TYR A 185 -5.23 7.59 -1.88
CA TYR A 185 -3.86 7.58 -2.37
C TYR A 185 -2.82 7.77 -1.25
N GLN A 186 -3.17 8.53 -0.20
CA GLN A 186 -2.35 8.62 1.01
C GLN A 186 -2.25 7.27 1.72
N LEU A 187 -3.36 6.54 1.86
CA LEU A 187 -3.33 5.18 2.39
C LEU A 187 -2.52 4.24 1.49
N ASP A 188 -2.66 4.35 0.17
CA ASP A 188 -1.95 3.47 -0.76
C ASP A 188 -0.43 3.71 -0.71
N GLN A 189 0.02 4.94 -0.47
CA GLN A 189 1.41 5.26 -0.20
C GLN A 189 1.90 4.67 1.13
N GLN A 190 1.09 4.70 2.18
CA GLN A 190 1.43 4.07 3.46
C GLN A 190 1.53 2.55 3.30
N LEU A 191 0.61 1.95 2.55
CA LEU A 191 0.67 0.54 2.19
C LEU A 191 1.91 0.23 1.36
N SER A 192 2.33 1.11 0.44
CA SER A 192 3.60 0.98 -0.29
C SER A 192 4.80 0.85 0.65
N MET A 193 4.82 1.63 1.74
CA MET A 193 5.88 1.50 2.75
C MET A 193 5.84 0.14 3.44
N VAL A 194 4.64 -0.36 3.80
CA VAL A 194 4.49 -1.73 4.34
C VAL A 194 4.95 -2.78 3.33
N LEU A 195 4.69 -2.62 2.04
CA LEU A 195 5.12 -3.59 1.03
C LEU A 195 6.63 -3.52 0.77
N LEU A 196 7.23 -2.34 0.85
CA LEU A 196 8.69 -2.19 0.82
C LEU A 196 9.35 -2.89 2.02
N THR A 197 8.78 -2.75 3.21
CA THR A 197 9.33 -3.44 4.40
C THR A 197 9.19 -4.95 4.30
N ILE A 198 8.06 -5.44 3.76
CA ILE A 198 7.90 -6.84 3.39
C ILE A 198 8.98 -7.26 2.37
N SER A 199 9.21 -6.48 1.32
CA SER A 199 10.23 -6.81 0.30
C SER A 199 11.65 -6.88 0.89
N LYS A 200 11.98 -5.97 1.83
CA LYS A 200 13.23 -6.02 2.60
C LYS A 200 13.33 -7.27 3.48
N MET A 201 12.27 -7.64 4.21
CA MET A 201 12.27 -8.86 5.01
C MET A 201 12.37 -10.11 4.13
N ARG A 202 11.66 -10.11 3.00
CA ARG A 202 11.67 -11.17 2.01
C ARG A 202 13.08 -11.47 1.51
N THR A 203 13.78 -10.44 1.08
CA THR A 203 15.16 -10.54 0.57
C THR A 203 16.17 -10.95 1.65
N ARG A 204 15.89 -10.69 2.93
CA ARG A 204 16.68 -11.22 4.06
C ARG A 204 16.41 -12.70 4.33
N LEU A 205 15.13 -13.08 4.36
CA LEU A 205 14.69 -14.45 4.65
C LEU A 205 15.14 -15.46 3.58
N TYR A 206 15.12 -15.04 2.31
CA TYR A 206 15.54 -15.87 1.19
C TYR A 206 16.20 -15.00 0.11
N PRO A 207 17.51 -14.74 0.24
CA PRO A 207 18.28 -13.88 -0.69
C PRO A 207 18.30 -14.43 -2.12
N ASP A 208 18.26 -15.75 -2.28
CA ASP A 208 18.06 -16.40 -3.56
C ASP A 208 16.62 -16.92 -3.65
N ALA A 209 15.83 -16.32 -4.55
CA ALA A 209 14.46 -16.71 -4.80
C ALA A 209 14.32 -18.16 -5.28
N LYS A 210 15.37 -18.75 -5.88
CA LYS A 210 15.40 -20.14 -6.35
C LYS A 210 15.54 -21.14 -5.22
N ASP A 211 16.20 -20.75 -4.12
CA ASP A 211 16.48 -21.60 -2.95
C ASP A 211 15.58 -21.28 -1.74
N LYS A 212 14.52 -20.48 -1.95
CA LYS A 212 13.59 -20.02 -0.90
C LYS A 212 13.16 -21.13 0.06
N TYR A 213 12.79 -22.30 -0.45
CA TYR A 213 12.24 -23.39 0.36
C TYR A 213 13.30 -24.04 1.25
N SER A 214 14.49 -24.30 0.72
CA SER A 214 15.61 -24.82 1.49
C SER A 214 15.96 -23.87 2.63
N LYS A 215 16.01 -22.56 2.35
CA LYS A 215 16.30 -21.54 3.36
C LYS A 215 15.25 -21.48 4.47
N LEU A 216 13.97 -21.52 4.12
CA LEU A 216 12.89 -21.55 5.11
C LEU A 216 12.89 -22.82 5.96
N LEU A 217 13.30 -23.97 5.40
CA LEU A 217 13.49 -25.20 6.17
C LEU A 217 14.65 -25.11 7.15
N SER A 218 15.71 -24.40 6.75
CA SER A 218 16.86 -24.14 7.61
C SER A 218 16.68 -22.97 8.59
N PHE A 219 15.50 -22.34 8.65
CA PHE A 219 15.25 -21.13 9.43
C PHE A 219 15.53 -21.34 10.93
N GLN A 220 16.45 -20.59 11.53
CA GLN A 220 16.92 -20.77 12.91
C GLN A 220 16.56 -19.60 13.83
N ASN A 221 16.86 -19.74 15.13
CA ASN A 221 16.66 -18.65 16.10
C ASN A 221 17.48 -17.40 15.76
N SER A 222 18.65 -17.54 15.14
CA SER A 222 19.44 -16.39 14.65
C SER A 222 18.70 -15.57 13.58
N ASP A 223 17.86 -16.21 12.78
CA ASP A 223 17.04 -15.51 11.78
C ASP A 223 15.89 -14.76 12.46
N ILE A 224 15.32 -15.30 13.54
CA ILE A 224 14.31 -14.60 14.37
C ILE A 224 14.93 -13.35 14.99
N GLN A 225 16.13 -13.46 15.57
CA GLN A 225 16.92 -12.33 16.12
C GLN A 225 17.21 -11.25 15.08
N GLU A 226 17.47 -11.62 13.82
CA GLU A 226 17.71 -10.64 12.77
C GLU A 226 16.43 -9.94 12.32
N LEU A 227 15.30 -10.66 12.29
CA LEU A 227 14.00 -10.09 11.96
C LEU A 227 13.45 -9.20 13.07
N SER A 228 13.63 -9.59 14.34
CA SER A 228 13.10 -8.88 15.51
C SER A 228 13.57 -7.43 15.56
N LYS A 229 14.82 -7.17 15.16
CA LYS A 229 15.43 -5.83 15.04
C LYS A 229 14.58 -4.81 14.29
N VAL A 230 13.75 -5.26 13.35
CA VAL A 230 12.91 -4.40 12.51
C VAL A 230 11.42 -4.73 12.60
N ALA A 231 11.04 -5.89 13.16
CA ALA A 231 9.67 -6.40 13.15
C ALA A 231 8.68 -5.46 13.85
N THR A 232 9.02 -4.95 15.03
CA THR A 232 8.16 -4.02 15.79
C THR A 232 7.89 -2.72 15.05
N ALA A 233 8.91 -2.15 14.39
CA ALA A 233 8.73 -0.94 13.59
C ALA A 233 7.77 -1.18 12.42
N TYR A 234 7.90 -2.33 11.75
CA TYR A 234 7.04 -2.67 10.63
C TYR A 234 5.62 -3.04 11.07
N ALA A 235 5.46 -3.69 12.22
CA ALA A 235 4.15 -3.94 12.81
C ALA A 235 3.40 -2.64 13.10
N LYS A 236 4.08 -1.64 13.67
CA LYS A 236 3.49 -0.31 13.91
C LYS A 236 3.00 0.35 12.62
N LEU A 237 3.72 0.21 11.50
CA LEU A 237 3.27 0.70 10.20
C LEU A 237 2.00 -0.02 9.72
N SER A 238 1.95 -1.36 9.87
CA SER A 238 0.76 -2.14 9.51
C SER A 238 -0.46 -1.78 10.37
N ILE A 239 -0.28 -1.59 11.68
CA ILE A 239 -1.33 -1.12 12.60
C ILE A 239 -1.80 0.28 12.20
N GLY A 240 -0.87 1.19 11.87
CA GLY A 240 -1.20 2.52 11.38
C GLY A 240 -2.08 2.47 10.13
N CYS A 241 -1.73 1.65 9.14
CA CYS A 241 -2.55 1.46 7.94
C CYS A 241 -3.94 0.88 8.28
N SER A 242 -4.03 -0.08 9.20
CA SER A 242 -5.31 -0.67 9.62
C SER A 242 -6.23 0.34 10.29
N ASN A 243 -5.66 1.25 11.10
CA ASN A 243 -6.39 2.36 11.70
C ASN A 243 -6.96 3.32 10.64
N VAL A 244 -6.18 3.64 9.61
CA VAL A 244 -6.66 4.47 8.49
C VAL A 244 -7.77 3.77 7.71
N CYS A 245 -7.66 2.46 7.47
CA CYS A 245 -8.75 1.68 6.88
C CYS A 245 -10.05 1.79 7.71
N THR A 246 -9.94 1.80 9.04
CA THR A 246 -11.09 1.97 9.94
C THR A 246 -11.73 3.35 9.77
N SER A 247 -10.93 4.42 9.74
CA SER A 247 -11.43 5.78 9.48
C SER A 247 -12.10 5.91 8.12
N LEU A 248 -11.53 5.31 7.07
CA LEU A 248 -12.12 5.32 5.73
C LEU A 248 -13.45 4.56 5.68
N GLN A 249 -13.55 3.42 6.35
CA GLN A 249 -14.79 2.65 6.43
C GLN A 249 -15.94 3.48 7.05
N LEU A 250 -15.63 4.30 8.06
CA LEU A 250 -16.60 5.21 8.67
C LEU A 250 -17.02 6.35 7.72
N SER A 251 -16.10 6.84 6.88
CA SER A 251 -16.40 7.89 5.90
C SER A 251 -17.21 7.40 4.69
N MET A 252 -17.14 6.11 4.35
CA MET A 252 -17.72 5.53 3.14
C MET A 252 -18.96 4.65 3.40
N GLN A 253 -19.69 4.87 4.50
CA GLN A 253 -20.80 4.00 4.97
C GLN A 253 -21.96 3.77 3.98
N GLY A 254 -21.99 4.43 2.81
CA GLY A 254 -23.01 4.25 1.77
C GLY A 254 -22.76 3.13 0.75
N SER A 255 -21.58 2.47 0.74
CA SER A 255 -21.27 1.43 -0.25
C SER A 255 -20.84 0.10 0.41
N PRO A 256 -21.72 -0.94 0.38
CA PRO A 256 -21.41 -2.23 0.98
C PRO A 256 -20.23 -2.93 0.29
N HIS A 257 -20.04 -2.67 -1.02
CA HIS A 257 -18.94 -3.22 -1.78
C HIS A 257 -17.58 -2.67 -1.31
N PHE A 258 -17.43 -1.34 -1.18
CA PHE A 258 -16.19 -0.74 -0.67
C PHE A 258 -15.89 -1.17 0.76
N THR A 259 -16.93 -1.24 1.61
CA THR A 259 -16.80 -1.70 2.99
C THR A 259 -16.20 -3.11 3.07
N SER A 260 -16.62 -4.03 2.19
CA SER A 260 -16.10 -5.40 2.17
C SER A 260 -14.62 -5.49 1.75
N GLN A 261 -14.18 -4.64 0.82
CA GLN A 261 -12.80 -4.59 0.34
C GLN A 261 -11.86 -4.01 1.39
N ILE A 262 -12.24 -2.89 2.01
CA ILE A 262 -11.51 -2.27 3.12
C ILE A 262 -11.37 -3.26 4.28
N ARG A 263 -12.44 -4.00 4.61
CA ARG A 263 -12.40 -5.03 5.66
C ARG A 263 -11.43 -6.17 5.35
N SER A 264 -11.36 -6.61 4.09
CA SER A 264 -10.35 -7.60 3.69
C SER A 264 -8.93 -7.06 3.81
N MET A 265 -8.71 -5.79 3.51
CA MET A 265 -7.41 -5.15 3.72
C MET A 265 -7.04 -5.10 5.20
N GLN A 266 -7.99 -4.75 6.08
CA GLN A 266 -7.80 -4.78 7.54
C GLN A 266 -7.41 -6.18 8.03
N HIS A 267 -8.13 -7.22 7.61
CA HIS A 267 -7.79 -8.61 7.94
C HIS A 267 -6.35 -8.98 7.57
N PHE A 268 -5.87 -8.53 6.40
CA PHE A 268 -4.48 -8.71 5.99
C PHE A 268 -3.50 -7.94 6.88
N LEU A 269 -3.76 -6.65 7.13
CA LEU A 269 -2.88 -5.78 7.92
C LEU A 269 -2.80 -6.21 9.39
N ASP A 270 -3.92 -6.61 9.98
CA ASP A 270 -3.99 -7.10 11.36
C ASP A 270 -3.21 -8.41 11.51
N SER A 271 -3.42 -9.36 10.58
CA SER A 271 -2.66 -10.62 10.56
C SER A 271 -1.16 -10.38 10.41
N LEU A 272 -0.76 -9.48 9.50
CA LEU A 272 0.63 -9.09 9.32
C LEU A 272 1.21 -8.46 10.60
N SER A 273 0.48 -7.54 11.23
CA SER A 273 0.94 -6.88 12.46
C SER A 273 1.17 -7.85 13.60
N LEU A 274 0.25 -8.78 13.85
CA LEU A 274 0.35 -9.79 14.89
C LEU A 274 1.50 -10.77 14.60
N THR A 275 1.65 -11.18 13.34
CA THR A 275 2.77 -12.03 12.91
C THR A 275 4.10 -11.36 13.22
N LEU A 276 4.25 -10.07 12.90
CA LEU A 276 5.49 -9.32 13.14
C LEU A 276 5.75 -9.08 14.62
N LEU A 277 4.72 -8.75 15.42
CA LEU A 277 4.87 -8.58 16.87
C LEU A 277 5.23 -9.89 17.58
N SER A 278 4.76 -11.03 17.07
CA SER A 278 5.11 -12.32 17.65
C SER A 278 6.61 -12.59 17.61
N ILE A 279 7.31 -12.12 16.56
CA ILE A 279 8.77 -12.26 16.40
C ILE A 279 9.48 -11.51 17.53
N ASP A 280 9.06 -10.28 17.80
CA ASP A 280 9.61 -9.46 18.88
C ASP A 280 9.33 -10.06 20.26
N LYS A 281 8.12 -10.58 20.47
CA LYS A 281 7.74 -11.25 21.71
C LYS A 281 8.54 -12.51 21.98
N PHE A 282 8.76 -13.31 20.95
CA PHE A 282 9.58 -14.52 21.07
C PHE A 282 11.05 -14.18 21.37
N ASP A 283 11.60 -13.15 20.73
CA ASP A 283 13.02 -12.83 20.82
C ASP A 283 13.41 -12.05 22.08
N HIS A 284 12.62 -11.05 22.48
CA HIS A 284 13.01 -10.09 23.51
C HIS A 284 12.26 -10.24 24.84
N SER A 285 11.15 -10.97 24.87
CA SER A 285 10.31 -11.05 26.09
C SER A 285 10.41 -12.40 26.82
N ASP A 286 11.21 -13.35 26.32
CA ASP A 286 11.25 -14.76 26.77
C ASP A 286 9.84 -15.36 26.99
N ASP A 287 8.86 -14.89 26.20
CA ASP A 287 7.44 -15.26 26.31
C ASP A 287 6.97 -15.94 25.00
N PRO A 288 7.44 -17.18 24.76
CA PRO A 288 7.07 -17.94 23.57
C PRO A 288 5.60 -18.39 23.59
N SER A 289 4.95 -18.38 24.77
CA SER A 289 3.52 -18.64 24.89
C SER A 289 2.71 -17.51 24.26
N THR A 290 2.95 -16.26 24.66
CA THR A 290 2.29 -15.09 24.05
C THR A 290 2.61 -14.98 22.56
N ALA A 291 3.85 -15.28 22.14
CA ALA A 291 4.19 -15.29 20.71
C ALA A 291 3.38 -16.32 19.92
N ALA A 292 3.15 -17.52 20.46
CA ALA A 292 2.30 -18.55 19.86
C ALA A 292 0.83 -18.11 19.79
N GLU A 293 0.29 -17.55 20.88
CA GLU A 293 -1.07 -17.03 20.91
C GLU A 293 -1.26 -15.91 19.87
N MET A 294 -0.27 -15.02 19.69
CA MET A 294 -0.31 -13.97 18.66
C MET A 294 -0.36 -14.53 17.23
N ILE A 295 0.35 -15.63 16.98
CA ILE A 295 0.28 -16.35 15.69
C ILE A 295 -1.09 -16.98 15.48
N ASP A 296 -1.67 -17.58 16.51
CA ASP A 296 -3.03 -18.15 16.42
C ASP A 296 -4.08 -17.05 16.16
N ALA A 297 -3.94 -15.89 16.80
CA ALA A 297 -4.75 -14.72 16.51
C ALA A 297 -4.53 -14.21 15.06
N ALA A 298 -3.29 -14.17 14.57
CA ALA A 298 -2.98 -13.80 13.19
C ALA A 298 -3.67 -14.74 12.18
N ILE A 299 -3.75 -16.04 12.49
CA ILE A 299 -4.47 -17.04 11.69
C ILE A 299 -5.97 -16.77 11.69
N VAL A 300 -6.55 -16.37 12.82
CA VAL A 300 -7.97 -15.97 12.90
C VAL A 300 -8.25 -14.76 12.00
N HIS A 301 -7.37 -13.76 11.99
CA HIS A 301 -7.54 -12.57 11.13
C HIS A 301 -7.42 -12.89 9.63
N ILE A 302 -6.51 -13.76 9.21
CA ILE A 302 -6.33 -14.08 7.78
C ILE A 302 -7.36 -15.10 7.27
N LYS A 303 -7.99 -15.88 8.16
CA LYS A 303 -8.97 -16.93 7.81
C LYS A 303 -10.05 -16.51 6.80
N PRO A 304 -10.67 -15.31 6.86
CA PRO A 304 -11.68 -14.89 5.87
C PRO A 304 -11.14 -14.73 4.44
N ILE A 305 -9.82 -14.58 4.29
CA ILE A 305 -9.16 -14.38 2.98
C ILE A 305 -8.73 -15.72 2.37
N LEU A 306 -8.49 -16.75 3.18
CA LEU A 306 -7.95 -18.03 2.75
C LEU A 306 -9.02 -19.05 2.34
N SER A 307 -8.65 -20.00 1.48
CA SER A 307 -9.48 -21.17 1.20
C SER A 307 -9.49 -22.15 2.38
N LYS A 308 -10.51 -23.02 2.44
CA LYS A 308 -10.58 -24.08 3.46
C LYS A 308 -9.35 -24.99 3.46
N GLU A 309 -8.83 -25.31 2.28
CA GLU A 309 -7.62 -26.13 2.11
C GLU A 309 -6.38 -25.41 2.69
N GLN A 310 -6.24 -24.11 2.43
CA GLN A 310 -5.16 -23.29 2.96
C GLN A 310 -5.20 -23.21 4.48
N LEU A 311 -6.39 -22.99 5.04
CA LEU A 311 -6.60 -22.93 6.48
C LEU A 311 -6.29 -24.28 7.15
N ASN A 312 -6.79 -25.39 6.59
CA ASN A 312 -6.54 -26.72 7.12
C ASN A 312 -5.05 -27.07 7.15
N LEU A 313 -4.30 -26.61 6.15
CA LEU A 313 -2.86 -26.83 6.12
C LEU A 313 -2.16 -26.08 7.26
N ILE A 314 -2.49 -24.81 7.49
CA ILE A 314 -1.88 -23.98 8.55
C ILE A 314 -2.27 -24.47 9.95
N GLN A 315 -3.51 -24.92 10.15
CA GLN A 315 -4.01 -25.31 11.47
C GLN A 315 -3.59 -26.72 11.91
N ASN A 316 -3.45 -27.67 10.97
CA ASN A 316 -3.34 -29.09 11.32
C ASN A 316 -1.96 -29.70 11.04
N ASN A 317 -1.04 -29.02 10.35
CA ASN A 317 0.29 -29.58 10.08
C ASN A 317 1.34 -29.08 11.07
N LYS A 318 1.97 -30.04 11.75
CA LYS A 318 3.18 -29.81 12.57
C LYS A 318 4.49 -29.85 11.77
N SER A 319 4.46 -30.29 10.51
CA SER A 319 5.66 -30.49 9.68
C SER A 319 5.81 -29.39 8.64
N LEU A 320 6.93 -28.65 8.73
CA LEU A 320 7.28 -27.54 7.86
C LEU A 320 7.53 -27.95 6.40
N ASP A 321 8.12 -29.14 6.18
CA ASP A 321 8.40 -29.70 4.84
C ASP A 321 7.14 -29.84 4.00
N LYS A 322 6.09 -30.43 4.58
CA LYS A 322 4.81 -30.64 3.90
C LYS A 322 4.10 -29.31 3.63
N LEU A 323 4.17 -28.37 4.58
CA LEU A 323 3.56 -27.05 4.48
C LEU A 323 4.16 -26.22 3.33
N LEU A 324 5.49 -26.14 3.28
CA LEU A 324 6.19 -25.27 2.34
C LEU A 324 6.06 -25.74 0.88
N LEU A 325 6.04 -27.05 0.61
CA LEU A 325 5.78 -27.61 -0.72
C LEU A 325 4.42 -27.15 -1.29
N HIS A 326 3.38 -27.07 -0.46
CA HIS A 326 2.05 -26.64 -0.90
C HIS A 326 1.95 -25.13 -1.21
N THR A 327 2.71 -24.28 -0.51
CA THR A 327 2.73 -22.83 -0.78
C THR A 327 3.21 -22.49 -2.19
N LYS A 328 4.10 -23.31 -2.78
CA LYS A 328 4.55 -23.17 -4.18
C LYS A 328 3.39 -23.21 -5.17
N PHE A 329 2.50 -24.19 -4.98
CA PHE A 329 1.33 -24.36 -5.84
C PHE A 329 0.31 -23.23 -5.65
N TRP A 330 0.24 -22.63 -4.47
CA TRP A 330 -0.67 -21.49 -4.22
C TRP A 330 -0.24 -20.23 -4.95
N LYS A 331 1.06 -19.89 -4.89
CA LYS A 331 1.60 -18.73 -5.63
C LYS A 331 1.31 -18.86 -7.12
N GLU A 332 1.54 -20.05 -7.69
CA GLU A 332 1.28 -20.28 -9.12
C GLU A 332 -0.22 -20.28 -9.46
N SER A 333 -1.09 -20.80 -8.58
CA SER A 333 -2.54 -20.71 -8.73
C SER A 333 -3.06 -19.27 -8.71
N ILE A 334 -2.51 -18.42 -7.83
CA ILE A 334 -2.87 -16.99 -7.76
C ILE A 334 -2.31 -16.25 -8.98
N ARG A 335 -1.07 -16.54 -9.39
CA ARG A 335 -0.42 -15.95 -10.56
C ARG A 335 -1.12 -16.32 -11.87
N THR A 336 -1.58 -17.56 -12.01
CA THR A 336 -2.36 -18.00 -13.18
C THR A 336 -3.71 -17.29 -13.22
N LYS A 337 -4.41 -17.12 -12.07
CA LYS A 337 -5.64 -16.31 -11.97
C LYS A 337 -5.42 -14.84 -12.32
N LEU A 338 -4.29 -14.25 -11.89
CA LEU A 338 -3.84 -12.90 -12.27
C LEU A 338 -3.68 -12.80 -13.79
N LYS A 339 -2.97 -13.76 -14.42
CA LYS A 339 -2.74 -13.79 -15.87
C LYS A 339 -4.00 -14.07 -16.69
N THR A 340 -4.95 -14.87 -16.19
CA THR A 340 -6.19 -15.20 -16.90
C THR A 340 -7.25 -14.10 -16.76
N LYS A 341 -7.31 -13.37 -15.65
CA LYS A 341 -8.14 -12.14 -15.54
C LYS A 341 -7.70 -11.03 -16.49
N VAL A 342 -6.44 -11.03 -16.91
CA VAL A 342 -5.91 -10.13 -17.97
C VAL A 342 -6.40 -10.54 -19.37
N LYS A 343 -6.91 -11.78 -19.56
CA LYS A 343 -7.30 -12.32 -20.88
C LYS A 343 -8.80 -12.58 -21.09
N PHE A 344 -9.63 -12.54 -20.05
CA PHE A 344 -11.07 -12.82 -20.20
C PHE A 344 -11.95 -11.60 -19.92
N GLY A 345 -12.21 -10.84 -20.98
CA GLY A 345 -13.50 -10.19 -21.15
C GLY A 345 -14.53 -11.24 -21.60
N LYS A 346 -15.74 -11.16 -21.03
CA LYS A 346 -16.92 -12.00 -21.30
C LYS A 346 -16.86 -13.43 -20.75
N ASN A 347 -17.47 -13.63 -19.58
CA ASN A 347 -18.43 -14.71 -19.30
C ASN A 347 -18.97 -14.54 -17.88
N GLU A 348 -20.23 -14.12 -17.77
CA GLU A 348 -20.91 -13.70 -16.52
C GLU A 348 -21.55 -14.85 -15.70
N GLN A 349 -21.26 -16.12 -15.96
CA GLN A 349 -22.10 -17.21 -15.42
C GLN A 349 -21.55 -18.08 -14.27
N ASP A 350 -20.49 -17.67 -13.55
CA ASP A 350 -19.97 -18.45 -12.39
C ASP A 350 -19.92 -17.66 -11.06
N SER A 351 -20.89 -16.76 -10.81
CA SER A 351 -20.91 -15.85 -9.65
C SER A 351 -21.40 -16.45 -8.31
N LYS A 352 -21.01 -17.69 -7.97
CA LYS A 352 -21.27 -18.27 -6.63
C LYS A 352 -20.05 -18.89 -5.95
N ARG A 353 -18.84 -18.45 -6.29
CA ARG A 353 -17.64 -18.65 -5.45
C ARG A 353 -17.24 -17.31 -4.87
N SER A 354 -17.07 -17.28 -3.54
CA SER A 354 -16.45 -16.18 -2.77
C SER A 354 -15.34 -15.52 -3.60
N VAL A 355 -15.67 -14.42 -4.26
CA VAL A 355 -14.68 -13.61 -4.97
C VAL A 355 -13.95 -12.89 -3.86
N SER A 356 -12.73 -13.31 -3.57
CA SER A 356 -11.86 -12.60 -2.62
C SER A 356 -11.89 -11.11 -3.00
N THR A 357 -12.38 -10.30 -2.07
CA THR A 357 -12.55 -8.85 -2.20
C THR A 357 -11.22 -8.11 -2.15
N LEU A 358 -10.12 -8.82 -1.90
CA LEU A 358 -8.77 -8.27 -1.83
C LEU A 358 -8.09 -8.21 -3.20
N HIS A 359 -7.24 -7.22 -3.42
CA HIS A 359 -6.54 -7.07 -4.69
C HIS A 359 -5.63 -8.27 -4.97
N PRO A 360 -5.62 -8.84 -6.20
CA PRO A 360 -4.86 -10.04 -6.51
C PRO A 360 -3.35 -9.95 -6.21
N PHE A 361 -2.76 -8.76 -6.32
CA PHE A 361 -1.36 -8.54 -5.93
C PHE A 361 -1.15 -8.72 -4.42
N ILE A 362 -2.10 -8.29 -3.58
CA ILE A 362 -1.99 -8.51 -2.13
C ILE A 362 -2.13 -9.99 -1.81
N LEU A 363 -2.99 -10.73 -2.52
CA LEU A 363 -3.05 -12.20 -2.42
C LEU A 363 -1.71 -12.87 -2.80
N GLU A 364 -1.03 -12.34 -3.82
CA GLU A 364 0.33 -12.79 -4.19
C GLU A 364 1.31 -12.57 -3.03
N ILE A 365 1.27 -11.42 -2.36
CA ILE A 365 2.11 -11.11 -1.18
C ILE A 365 1.80 -12.02 0.00
N ILE A 366 0.51 -12.31 0.25
CA ILE A 366 0.09 -13.23 1.30
C ILE A 366 0.70 -14.62 1.04
N ALA A 367 0.59 -15.13 -0.18
CA ALA A 367 1.11 -16.43 -0.54
C ALA A 367 2.65 -16.47 -0.60
N ASP A 368 3.29 -15.38 -1.05
CA ASP A 368 4.74 -15.31 -1.19
C ASP A 368 5.43 -15.09 0.16
N PHE A 369 4.91 -14.25 1.03
CA PHE A 369 5.61 -13.84 2.25
C PHE A 369 4.88 -14.21 3.54
N LEU A 370 3.63 -13.73 3.70
CA LEU A 370 2.96 -13.80 5.01
C LEU A 370 2.68 -15.24 5.44
N LEU A 371 2.13 -16.08 4.57
CA LEU A 371 1.82 -17.47 4.93
C LEU A 371 3.06 -18.30 5.22
N PRO A 372 4.13 -18.29 4.40
CA PRO A 372 5.37 -18.96 4.75
C PRO A 372 5.92 -18.51 6.11
N LEU A 373 5.87 -17.20 6.41
CA LEU A 373 6.33 -16.66 7.69
C LEU A 373 5.49 -17.20 8.86
N ILE A 374 4.15 -17.13 8.78
CA ILE A 374 3.25 -17.68 9.80
C ILE A 374 3.52 -19.17 10.03
N MET A 375 3.69 -19.95 8.96
CA MET A 375 3.94 -21.39 9.05
C MET A 375 5.26 -21.71 9.76
N VAL A 376 6.33 -21.01 9.40
CA VAL A 376 7.66 -21.19 10.00
C VAL A 376 7.63 -20.82 11.48
N LEU A 377 7.06 -19.66 11.82
CA LEU A 377 6.97 -19.19 13.20
C LEU A 377 6.10 -20.12 14.05
N LYS A 378 4.95 -20.58 13.53
CA LYS A 378 4.08 -21.52 14.24
C LYS A 378 4.82 -22.80 14.63
N VAL A 379 5.48 -23.45 13.67
CA VAL A 379 6.24 -24.69 13.93
C VAL A 379 7.37 -24.43 14.95
N ARG A 380 8.04 -23.28 14.87
CA ARG A 380 9.12 -22.91 15.80
C ARG A 380 8.60 -22.68 17.22
N TYR A 381 7.50 -21.95 17.38
CA TYR A 381 6.93 -21.64 18.68
C TYR A 381 6.33 -22.89 19.33
N ASP A 382 5.60 -23.71 18.55
CA ASP A 382 5.03 -24.98 19.03
C ASP A 382 6.14 -25.91 19.56
N ASN A 383 7.23 -26.07 18.81
CA ASN A 383 8.37 -26.90 19.23
C ASN A 383 9.12 -26.34 20.46
N THR A 384 9.09 -25.02 20.68
CA THR A 384 9.76 -24.39 21.84
C THR A 384 8.89 -24.52 23.09
N ASN A 385 7.57 -24.35 22.94
CA ASN A 385 6.60 -24.49 24.03
C ASN A 385 6.40 -25.94 24.48
N GLU A 386 6.63 -26.95 23.62
CA GLU A 386 6.61 -28.37 24.03
C GLU A 386 7.63 -28.68 25.16
N PHE A 387 8.65 -27.84 25.38
CA PHE A 387 9.64 -27.99 26.47
C PHE A 387 9.42 -27.03 27.65
N ILE A 388 8.47 -26.08 27.57
CA ILE A 388 8.18 -25.09 28.61
C ILE A 388 6.86 -25.50 29.28
N PHE A 389 6.96 -26.37 30.28
CA PHE A 389 5.84 -26.76 31.14
C PHE A 389 5.57 -25.65 32.16
N ASP A 390 4.88 -24.58 31.77
CA ASP A 390 4.29 -23.66 32.74
C ASP A 390 2.86 -23.26 32.35
N GLY A 391 1.91 -23.71 33.17
CA GLY A 391 0.73 -22.95 33.56
C GLY A 391 -0.37 -22.71 32.51
N VAL A 392 -1.45 -23.48 32.66
CA VAL A 392 -2.84 -23.19 32.27
C VAL A 392 -3.10 -21.73 31.88
N GLY A 393 -3.50 -21.55 30.61
CA GLY A 393 -3.77 -20.29 29.95
C GLY A 393 -4.67 -19.34 30.74
N LYS A 394 -4.12 -18.16 31.03
CA LYS A 394 -4.93 -16.95 31.14
C LYS A 394 -4.96 -16.34 29.74
N PRO A 395 -6.13 -15.95 29.21
CA PRO A 395 -6.17 -15.19 27.97
C PRO A 395 -5.43 -13.87 28.22
N ASN A 396 -4.20 -13.77 27.76
CA ASN A 396 -3.47 -12.52 27.80
C ASN A 396 -4.11 -11.60 26.75
N THR A 397 -4.85 -10.59 27.21
CA THR A 397 -5.11 -9.41 26.40
C THR A 397 -3.79 -8.66 26.25
N TRP A 398 -2.99 -8.98 25.24
CA TRP A 398 -1.81 -8.18 24.92
C TRP A 398 -2.24 -6.79 24.44
N ALA A 399 -1.53 -5.75 24.90
CA ALA A 399 -1.71 -4.41 24.38
C ALA A 399 -0.92 -4.28 23.07
N LEU A 400 -1.60 -3.92 21.98
CA LEU A 400 -0.93 -3.59 20.73
C LEU A 400 -0.21 -2.24 20.87
N PRO A 401 1.00 -2.09 20.29
CA PRO A 401 1.66 -0.80 20.27
C PRO A 401 0.84 0.20 19.44
N LEU A 402 1.02 1.49 19.74
CA LEU A 402 0.42 2.55 18.93
C LEU A 402 0.93 2.45 17.49
N GLY A 403 -0.02 2.41 16.55
CA GLY A 403 0.30 2.44 15.12
C GLY A 403 1.01 3.74 14.73
N SER A 404 1.95 3.64 13.79
CA SER A 404 2.62 4.78 13.19
C SER A 404 2.06 4.99 11.80
N ILE A 405 1.57 6.19 11.54
CA ILE A 405 1.03 6.60 10.25
C ILE A 405 1.95 7.69 9.72
N PRO A 406 2.77 7.41 8.69
CA PRO A 406 3.57 8.45 8.04
C PRO A 406 2.65 9.53 7.49
N ASN A 407 2.94 10.80 7.79
CA ASN A 407 2.22 11.92 7.20
C ASN A 407 2.62 12.04 5.73
N VAL A 408 1.76 11.55 4.82
CA VAL A 408 2.03 11.58 3.39
C VAL A 408 1.58 12.92 2.80
N LYS A 409 2.55 13.80 2.58
CA LYS A 409 2.38 15.04 1.83
C LYS A 409 2.53 14.77 0.33
N GLY A 410 1.62 15.35 -0.47
CA GLY A 410 1.73 15.35 -1.92
C GLY A 410 2.79 16.33 -2.42
N ALA A 411 3.11 16.25 -3.71
CA ALA A 411 3.89 17.28 -4.38
C ALA A 411 3.15 18.61 -4.34
N ARG A 412 3.87 19.73 -4.16
CA ARG A 412 3.24 21.04 -4.16
C ARG A 412 3.09 21.51 -5.60
N TYR A 413 1.87 21.64 -6.07
CA TYR A 413 1.59 22.24 -7.37
C TYR A 413 1.35 23.74 -7.21
N THR A 414 1.86 24.50 -8.16
CA THR A 414 1.66 25.95 -8.26
C THR A 414 1.37 26.31 -9.71
N PHE A 415 0.50 27.29 -9.90
CA PHE A 415 0.22 27.86 -11.21
C PHE A 415 0.80 29.28 -11.24
N ASP A 416 1.73 29.53 -12.16
CA ASP A 416 2.43 30.81 -12.29
C ASP A 416 1.72 31.80 -13.24
N GLY A 417 0.57 31.40 -13.78
CA GLY A 417 -0.20 32.14 -14.77
C GLY A 417 -0.02 31.69 -16.20
N ILE A 418 0.95 30.81 -16.46
CA ILE A 418 1.23 30.26 -17.79
C ILE A 418 1.27 28.73 -17.72
N SER A 419 1.86 28.17 -16.67
CA SER A 419 2.11 26.75 -16.54
C SER A 419 1.82 26.25 -15.14
N LEU A 420 1.28 25.03 -15.07
CA LEU A 420 1.13 24.29 -13.84
C LEU A 420 2.44 23.54 -13.57
N ALA A 421 3.18 23.96 -12.55
CA ALA A 421 4.47 23.41 -12.19
C ALA A 421 4.46 22.78 -10.79
N ILE A 422 5.39 21.85 -10.57
CA ILE A 422 5.68 21.33 -9.23
C ILE A 422 6.74 22.26 -8.61
N ASP A 423 6.44 22.79 -7.43
CA ASP A 423 7.37 23.61 -6.65
C ASP A 423 8.46 22.71 -6.05
N ASP A 424 9.58 22.62 -6.76
CA ASP A 424 10.78 21.89 -6.32
C ASP A 424 11.48 22.55 -5.11
N GLN A 425 11.01 23.71 -4.63
CA GLN A 425 11.54 24.36 -3.41
C GLN A 425 10.88 23.92 -2.11
N SER A 426 9.96 22.96 -2.15
CA SER A 426 9.64 22.24 -0.91
C SER A 426 10.93 21.55 -0.44
N PRO A 427 11.44 21.84 0.77
CA PRO A 427 12.53 21.04 1.29
C PRO A 427 12.06 19.60 1.18
N LEU A 428 12.95 18.72 0.72
CA LEU A 428 12.90 17.32 1.10
C LEU A 428 12.85 17.32 2.63
N GLU A 429 11.65 17.47 3.19
CA GLU A 429 11.35 17.07 4.55
C GLU A 429 11.60 15.57 4.50
N ASN A 430 12.85 15.24 4.81
CA ASN A 430 13.29 13.91 5.13
C ASN A 430 12.19 13.32 6.00
N LEU A 431 11.62 12.22 5.55
CA LEU A 431 10.70 11.41 6.33
C LEU A 431 11.39 11.17 7.68
N HIS A 432 10.94 11.89 8.72
CA HIS A 432 11.42 11.76 10.09
C HIS A 432 10.71 10.63 10.80
#